data_AF-A0A3E2BMZ7-F1
#
_entry.id   AF-A0A3E2BMZ7-F1
#
_cell.length_a   1.000
_cell.length_b   1.000
_cell.length_c   1.000
_cell.angle_alpha   90.00
_cell.angle_beta   90.00
_cell.angle_gamma   90.00
#
_symmetry.space_group_name_H-M   'P 1'
#
loop_
_entity.id
_entity.type
_entity.pdbx_description
1 polymer ?
#
loop_
_entity_poly.entity_id
_entity_poly.type
_entity_poly.pdbx_seq_one_letter_code
_entity_poly.pdbx_strand_id
1 'polypeptide(L)'
;MEAREIIRRTHRIAALVGFSVLGAMALYLVLVELIRIKMAPFHGLYPITDPEAVRNLRYLFYGLSAASVLLARILQSLLLRKKPGDRPEDLLNKLHRTSLIMVIMSELPALFGLILFLIRGLYRDFYILLAISVVVLFIFFPRRRAWEEWLLSQT
;
A
#
# COMPACT_ATOMS: atom_id res chain seq x y z
N MET A 1 17.23 17.39 23.61
CA MET A 1 16.93 15.95 23.83
C MET A 1 15.50 15.59 23.41
N GLU A 2 14.52 16.47 23.67
CA GLU A 2 13.10 16.25 23.36
C GLU A 2 12.78 15.95 21.87
N ALA A 3 13.35 16.70 20.92
CA ALA A 3 13.05 16.52 19.49
C ALA A 3 13.40 15.11 18.96
N ARG A 4 14.55 14.53 19.36
CA ARG A 4 14.94 13.17 18.96
C ARG A 4 14.02 12.09 19.55
N GLU A 5 13.47 12.34 20.72
CA GLU A 5 12.62 11.41 21.44
C GLU A 5 11.18 11.42 20.88
N ILE A 6 10.68 12.61 20.52
CA ILE A 6 9.43 12.80 19.78
C ILE A 6 9.52 12.11 18.42
N ILE A 7 10.60 12.33 17.64
CA ILE A 7 10.82 11.64 16.35
C ILE A 7 10.82 10.12 16.54
N ARG A 8 11.46 9.61 17.59
CA ARG A 8 11.53 8.16 17.87
C ARG A 8 10.15 7.57 18.17
N ARG A 9 9.32 8.26 18.98
CA ARG A 9 7.94 7.81 19.28
C ARG A 9 7.05 7.84 18.04
N THR A 10 7.05 8.95 17.30
CA THR A 10 6.22 9.15 16.10
C THR A 10 6.60 8.17 14.99
N HIS A 11 7.89 7.86 14.86
CA HIS A 11 8.38 6.85 13.93
C HIS A 11 7.93 5.43 14.31
N ARG A 12 7.98 5.05 15.60
CA ARG A 12 7.49 3.72 16.05
C ARG A 12 6.03 3.50 15.69
N ILE A 13 5.19 4.53 15.82
CA ILE A 13 3.77 4.44 15.47
C ILE A 13 3.62 4.21 13.96
N ALA A 14 4.31 4.99 13.12
CA ALA A 14 4.24 4.83 11.67
C ALA A 14 4.78 3.46 11.20
N ALA A 15 5.88 2.97 11.81
CA ALA A 15 6.43 1.65 11.53
C ALA A 15 5.47 0.53 11.94
N LEU A 16 4.82 0.66 13.11
CA LEU A 16 3.81 -0.31 13.57
C LEU A 16 2.65 -0.41 12.58
N VAL A 17 2.16 0.72 12.05
CA VAL A 17 1.14 0.72 10.98
C VAL A 17 1.64 0.03 9.72
N GLY A 18 2.89 0.26 9.32
CA GLY A 18 3.53 -0.45 8.21
C GLY A 18 3.55 -1.97 8.40
N PHE A 19 3.90 -2.44 9.60
CA PHE A 19 3.84 -3.87 9.93
C PHE A 19 2.42 -4.41 9.98
N SER A 20 1.44 -3.63 10.46
CA SER A 20 0.03 -4.01 10.44
C SER A 20 -0.49 -4.20 9.02
N VAL A 21 -0.13 -3.31 8.08
CA VAL A 21 -0.50 -3.43 6.67
C VAL A 21 0.17 -4.65 6.03
N LEU A 22 1.45 -4.91 6.33
CA LEU A 22 2.12 -6.14 5.88
C LEU A 22 1.41 -7.38 6.44
N GLY A 23 0.98 -7.34 7.71
CA GLY A 23 0.18 -8.38 8.34
C GLY A 23 -1.15 -8.61 7.64
N ALA A 24 -1.86 -7.54 7.27
CA ALA A 24 -3.11 -7.63 6.51
C ALA A 24 -2.91 -8.29 5.13
N MET A 25 -1.85 -7.92 4.41
CA MET A 25 -1.46 -8.58 3.15
C MET A 25 -1.17 -10.07 3.34
N ALA A 26 -0.50 -10.46 4.43
CA ALA A 26 -0.28 -11.85 4.76
C ALA A 26 -1.58 -12.60 5.07
N LEU A 27 -2.54 -11.95 5.75
CA LEU A 27 -3.88 -12.52 5.95
C LEU A 27 -4.62 -12.73 4.63
N TYR A 28 -4.51 -11.81 3.67
CA TYR A 28 -5.08 -12.02 2.33
C TYR A 28 -4.46 -13.23 1.64
N LEU A 29 -3.15 -13.40 1.74
CA LEU A 29 -2.46 -14.58 1.19
C LEU A 29 -2.98 -15.88 1.82
N VAL A 30 -3.08 -15.92 3.15
CA VAL A 30 -3.63 -17.09 3.87
C VAL A 30 -5.06 -17.38 3.44
N LEU A 31 -5.91 -16.35 3.33
CA LEU A 31 -7.29 -16.49 2.88
C LEU A 31 -7.37 -17.10 1.47
N VAL A 32 -6.60 -16.56 0.53
CA VAL A 32 -6.57 -17.05 -0.86
C VAL A 32 -6.08 -18.49 -0.93
N GLU A 33 -5.03 -18.85 -0.18
CA GLU A 33 -4.54 -20.23 -0.14
C GLU A 33 -5.56 -21.20 0.47
N LEU A 34 -6.24 -20.80 1.55
CA LEU A 34 -7.28 -21.64 2.16
C LEU A 34 -8.44 -21.90 1.20
N ILE A 35 -8.91 -20.87 0.50
CA ILE A 35 -9.98 -21.01 -0.51
C ILE A 35 -9.50 -21.91 -1.66
N ARG A 36 -8.29 -21.65 -2.17
CA ARG A 36 -7.69 -22.42 -3.27
C ARG A 36 -7.58 -23.90 -2.93
N ILE A 37 -7.17 -24.25 -1.71
CA ILE A 37 -6.98 -25.64 -1.28
C ILE A 37 -8.32 -26.32 -0.98
N LYS A 38 -9.24 -25.64 -0.29
CA LYS A 38 -10.50 -26.24 0.19
C LYS A 38 -11.60 -26.29 -0.86
N MET A 39 -11.58 -25.38 -1.83
CA MET A 39 -12.63 -25.24 -2.85
C MET A 39 -12.11 -25.50 -4.27
N ALA A 40 -11.05 -26.30 -4.42
CA ALA A 40 -10.48 -26.60 -5.73
C ALA A 40 -11.44 -27.45 -6.61
N PRO A 41 -11.69 -27.06 -7.87
CA PRO A 41 -11.30 -25.82 -8.53
C PRO A 41 -12.21 -24.63 -8.16
N PHE A 42 -11.63 -23.55 -7.64
CA PHE A 42 -12.38 -22.33 -7.33
C PHE A 42 -12.51 -21.48 -8.58
N HIS A 43 -13.72 -21.38 -9.12
CA HIS A 43 -14.01 -20.61 -10.35
C HIS A 43 -14.35 -19.13 -10.11
N GLY A 44 -14.36 -18.69 -8.84
CA GLY A 44 -14.83 -17.38 -8.42
C GLY A 44 -16.29 -17.41 -7.95
N LEU A 45 -16.72 -16.30 -7.35
CA LEU A 45 -18.08 -16.12 -6.84
C LEU A 45 -19.09 -15.73 -7.93
N TYR A 46 -18.61 -15.25 -9.09
CA TYR A 46 -19.47 -14.79 -10.18
C TYR A 46 -19.30 -15.65 -11.43
N PRO A 47 -20.41 -16.06 -12.09
CA PRO A 47 -20.38 -16.93 -13.27
C PRO A 47 -20.08 -16.14 -14.55
N ILE A 48 -18.90 -15.52 -14.63
CA ILE A 48 -18.44 -14.83 -15.86
C ILE A 48 -17.80 -15.87 -16.79
N THR A 49 -18.54 -16.28 -17.81
CA THR A 49 -18.10 -17.28 -18.80
C THR A 49 -17.39 -16.69 -20.01
N ASP A 50 -17.70 -15.43 -20.36
CA ASP A 50 -17.10 -14.75 -21.51
C ASP A 50 -15.60 -14.47 -21.29
N PRO A 51 -14.70 -15.04 -22.12
CA PRO A 51 -13.27 -14.78 -22.03
C PRO A 51 -12.89 -13.31 -22.22
N GLU A 52 -13.65 -12.54 -23.02
CA GLU A 52 -13.37 -11.13 -23.24
C GLU A 52 -13.67 -10.30 -22.01
N ALA A 53 -14.82 -10.53 -21.37
CA ALA A 53 -15.17 -9.92 -20.09
C ALA A 53 -14.11 -10.18 -19.01
N VAL A 54 -13.60 -11.42 -18.90
CA VAL A 54 -12.53 -11.76 -17.94
C VAL A 54 -11.25 -11.00 -18.24
N ARG A 55 -10.86 -10.90 -19.51
CA ARG A 55 -9.67 -10.16 -19.93
C ARG A 55 -9.80 -8.66 -19.64
N ASN A 56 -10.95 -8.07 -19.94
CA ASN A 56 -11.24 -6.66 -19.67
C ASN A 56 -11.23 -6.37 -18.17
N LEU A 57 -11.79 -7.27 -17.35
CA LEU A 57 -11.75 -7.17 -15.90
C LEU A 57 -10.31 -7.15 -15.38
N ARG A 58 -9.46 -8.07 -15.87
CA ARG A 58 -8.03 -8.08 -15.52
C ARG A 58 -7.38 -6.74 -15.87
N TYR A 59 -7.52 -6.26 -17.09
CA TYR A 59 -6.93 -4.98 -17.51
C TYR A 59 -7.42 -3.80 -16.68
N LEU A 60 -8.70 -3.78 -16.31
CA LEU A 60 -9.25 -2.74 -15.43
C LEU A 60 -8.53 -2.73 -14.09
N PHE A 61 -8.40 -3.88 -13.42
CA PHE A 61 -7.78 -3.94 -12.09
C PHE A 61 -6.26 -3.75 -12.13
N TYR A 62 -5.56 -4.21 -13.16
CA TYR A 62 -4.15 -3.86 -13.36
C TYR A 62 -3.98 -2.36 -13.62
N GLY A 63 -4.87 -1.76 -14.41
CA GLY A 63 -4.92 -0.32 -14.66
C GLY A 63 -5.17 0.46 -13.37
N LEU A 64 -6.15 0.05 -12.56
CA LEU A 64 -6.42 0.65 -11.25
C LEU A 64 -5.24 0.51 -10.29
N SER A 65 -4.57 -0.64 -10.27
CA SER A 65 -3.36 -0.85 -9.49
C SER A 65 -2.26 0.11 -9.91
N ALA A 66 -1.94 0.18 -11.22
CA ALA A 66 -0.95 1.10 -11.74
C ALA A 66 -1.30 2.57 -11.43
N ALA A 67 -2.56 2.96 -11.66
CA ALA A 67 -3.07 4.28 -11.34
C ALA A 67 -2.95 4.61 -9.85
N SER A 68 -3.22 3.64 -8.96
CA SER A 68 -3.09 3.83 -7.51
C SER A 68 -1.64 4.10 -7.08
N VAL A 69 -0.67 3.41 -7.69
CA VAL A 69 0.76 3.62 -7.42
C VAL A 69 1.21 5.00 -7.91
N LEU A 70 0.76 5.40 -9.10
CA LEU A 70 1.05 6.74 -9.64
C LEU A 70 0.41 7.83 -8.78
N LEU A 71 -0.85 7.64 -8.38
CA LEU A 71 -1.56 8.56 -7.50
C LEU A 71 -0.85 8.68 -6.15
N ALA A 72 -0.38 7.58 -5.57
CA ALA A 72 0.40 7.61 -4.35
C ALA A 72 1.66 8.50 -4.51
N ARG A 73 2.40 8.36 -5.61
CA ARG A 73 3.58 9.22 -5.89
C ARG A 73 3.23 10.70 -6.00
N ILE A 74 2.12 11.02 -6.67
CA ILE A 74 1.64 12.39 -6.81
C ILE A 74 1.19 12.94 -5.46
N LEU A 75 0.43 12.17 -4.68
CA LEU A 75 0.00 12.57 -3.35
C LEU A 75 1.19 12.79 -2.41
N GLN A 76 2.22 11.94 -2.48
CA GLN A 76 3.43 12.12 -1.68
C GLN A 76 4.09 13.47 -1.95
N SER A 77 4.26 13.84 -3.23
CA SER A 77 4.91 15.10 -3.59
C SER A 77 4.07 16.32 -3.18
N LEU A 78 2.74 16.21 -3.30
CA LEU A 78 1.81 17.27 -2.90
C LEU A 78 1.76 17.44 -1.37
N LEU A 79 1.72 16.34 -0.61
CA LEU A 79 1.62 16.35 0.85
C LEU A 79 2.91 16.81 1.54
N LEU A 80 4.08 16.52 0.93
CA LEU A 80 5.39 16.97 1.43
C LEU A 80 5.79 18.36 0.94
N ARG A 81 4.96 19.05 0.17
CA ARG A 81 5.28 20.39 -0.32
C ARG A 81 5.35 21.40 0.84
N LYS A 82 6.52 22.02 1.02
CA LYS A 82 6.77 23.04 2.04
C LYS A 82 5.91 24.29 1.77
N LYS A 83 5.29 24.82 2.82
CA LYS A 83 4.56 26.10 2.76
C LYS A 83 5.40 27.20 3.42
N PRO A 84 5.29 28.46 2.97
CA PRO A 84 5.96 29.58 3.63
C PRO A 84 5.48 29.68 5.08
N GLY A 85 6.41 29.65 6.04
CA GLY A 85 6.12 29.77 7.47
C GLY A 85 5.92 28.46 8.25
N ASP A 86 6.12 27.28 7.63
CA ASP A 86 6.07 26.00 8.34
C ASP A 86 7.09 25.95 9.49
N ARG A 87 6.63 25.65 10.72
CA ARG A 87 7.51 25.41 11.86
C ARG A 87 8.07 23.97 11.82
N PRO A 88 9.16 23.66 12.55
CA PRO A 88 9.71 22.31 12.61
C PRO A 88 8.69 21.23 13.05
N GLU A 89 7.76 21.58 13.94
CA GLU A 89 6.68 20.71 14.40
C GLU A 89 5.65 20.39 13.29
N ASP A 90 5.34 21.38 12.45
CA ASP A 90 4.41 21.22 11.32
C ASP A 90 4.99 20.29 10.25
N LEU A 91 6.31 20.39 10.00
CA LEU A 91 7.03 19.51 9.08
C LEU A 91 7.00 18.06 9.57
N LEU A 92 7.19 17.83 10.87
CA LEU A 92 7.12 16.48 11.46
C LEU A 92 5.71 15.88 11.36
N ASN A 93 4.68 16.68 11.65
CA ASN A 93 3.28 16.24 11.54
C ASN A 93 2.89 15.92 10.09
N LYS A 94 3.33 16.73 9.11
CA LYS A 94 3.14 16.45 7.68
C LYS A 94 3.82 15.15 7.27
N LEU A 95 5.07 14.93 7.71
CA LEU A 95 5.82 13.74 7.38
C LEU A 95 5.18 12.47 7.95
N HIS A 96 4.71 12.53 9.21
CA HIS A 96 3.98 11.44 9.84
C HIS A 96 2.68 11.12 9.10
N ARG A 97 1.83 12.13 8.85
CA ARG A 97 0.56 11.97 8.14
C ARG A 97 0.77 11.41 6.73
N THR A 98 1.76 11.95 6.00
CA THR A 98 2.07 11.47 4.66
C THR A 98 2.51 10.02 4.69
N SER A 99 3.39 9.65 5.62
CA SER A 99 3.88 8.27 5.71
C SER A 99 2.74 7.28 5.99
N LEU A 100 1.78 7.63 6.85
CA LEU A 100 0.59 6.81 7.10
C LEU A 100 -0.25 6.63 5.83
N ILE A 101 -0.52 7.72 5.11
CA ILE A 101 -1.28 7.67 3.86
C ILE A 101 -0.58 6.78 2.84
N MET A 102 0.73 6.92 2.68
CA MET A 102 1.50 6.16 1.70
C MET A 102 1.58 4.67 2.03
N VAL A 103 1.67 4.32 3.32
CA VAL A 103 1.58 2.93 3.79
C VAL A 103 0.21 2.33 3.45
N ILE A 104 -0.89 3.06 3.69
CA ILE A 104 -2.24 2.58 3.35
C ILE A 104 -2.41 2.45 1.82
N MET A 105 -1.94 3.43 1.05
CA MET A 105 -2.00 3.38 -0.42
C MET A 105 -1.23 2.20 -1.00
N SER A 106 -0.18 1.73 -0.32
CA SER A 106 0.61 0.59 -0.75
C SER A 106 -0.17 -0.74 -0.74
N GLU A 107 -1.31 -0.80 -0.05
CA GLU A 107 -2.16 -2.00 0.05
C GLU A 107 -3.14 -2.16 -1.12
N LEU A 108 -3.42 -1.08 -1.85
CA LEU A 108 -4.44 -1.07 -2.91
C LEU A 108 -4.20 -2.12 -4.01
N PRO A 109 -2.97 -2.34 -4.53
CA PRO A 109 -2.70 -3.43 -5.47
C PRO A 109 -3.14 -4.81 -4.94
N ALA A 110 -2.76 -5.16 -3.70
CA ALA A 110 -3.14 -6.44 -3.09
C ALA A 110 -4.67 -6.57 -2.96
N LEU A 111 -5.36 -5.51 -2.56
CA LEU A 111 -6.83 -5.50 -2.49
C LEU A 111 -7.48 -5.71 -3.86
N PHE A 112 -6.98 -5.05 -4.90
CA PHE A 112 -7.44 -5.27 -6.27
C PHE A 112 -7.22 -6.71 -6.74
N GLY A 113 -6.06 -7.29 -6.40
CA GLY A 113 -5.79 -8.70 -6.67
C GLY A 113 -6.74 -9.64 -5.91
N LEU A 114 -7.04 -9.33 -4.64
CA LEU A 114 -7.95 -10.12 -3.83
C LEU A 114 -9.37 -10.10 -4.42
N ILE A 115 -9.83 -8.93 -4.85
CA ILE A 115 -11.12 -8.76 -5.51
C ILE A 115 -11.16 -9.56 -6.83
N LEU A 116 -10.12 -9.50 -7.66
CA LEU A 116 -10.02 -10.32 -8.88
C LEU A 116 -10.10 -11.82 -8.58
N PHE A 117 -9.40 -12.27 -7.54
CA PHE A 117 -9.46 -13.65 -7.09
C PHE A 117 -10.87 -14.03 -6.64
N LEU A 118 -11.54 -13.21 -5.83
CA LEU A 118 -12.89 -13.50 -5.36
C LEU A 118 -13.90 -13.52 -6.51
N ILE A 119 -13.79 -12.63 -7.49
CA ILE A 119 -14.72 -12.57 -8.62
C ILE A 119 -14.56 -13.82 -9.52
N ARG A 120 -13.33 -14.20 -9.90
CA ARG A 120 -13.10 -15.19 -10.97
C ARG A 120 -12.10 -16.31 -10.65
N GLY A 121 -11.60 -16.38 -9.43
CA GLY A 121 -10.62 -17.39 -9.01
C GLY A 121 -9.21 -17.17 -9.58
N LEU A 122 -8.89 -15.94 -10.01
CA LEU A 122 -7.61 -15.59 -10.66
C LEU A 122 -6.44 -15.49 -9.68
N TYR A 123 -6.03 -16.63 -9.10
CA TYR A 123 -4.99 -16.69 -8.06
C TYR A 123 -3.62 -16.17 -8.53
N ARG A 124 -3.29 -16.36 -9.81
CA ARG A 124 -2.03 -15.86 -10.38
C ARG A 124 -1.98 -14.33 -10.38
N ASP A 125 -3.07 -13.69 -10.78
CA ASP A 125 -3.18 -12.22 -10.80
C ASP A 125 -3.15 -11.66 -9.37
N PHE A 126 -3.76 -12.35 -8.41
CA PHE A 126 -3.63 -12.01 -6.99
C PHE A 126 -2.17 -12.01 -6.52
N TYR A 127 -1.39 -13.07 -6.79
CA TYR A 127 0.02 -13.11 -6.34
C TYR A 127 0.87 -12.02 -6.96
N ILE A 128 0.66 -11.70 -8.24
CA ILE A 128 1.39 -10.63 -8.93
C ILE A 128 1.09 -9.28 -8.26
N LEU A 129 -0.20 -8.98 -8.05
CA LEU A 129 -0.61 -7.71 -7.44
C LEU A 129 -0.24 -7.61 -5.96
N LEU A 130 -0.27 -8.73 -5.23
CA LEU A 130 0.25 -8.82 -3.86
C LEU A 130 1.74 -8.50 -3.81
N ALA A 131 2.54 -9.10 -4.69
CA ALA A 131 3.97 -8.83 -4.77
C ALA A 131 4.26 -7.34 -5.08
N ILE A 132 3.50 -6.75 -6.01
CA ILE A 132 3.56 -5.31 -6.30
C ILE A 132 3.25 -4.50 -5.04
N SER A 133 2.17 -4.83 -4.32
CA SER A 133 1.78 -4.17 -3.07
C SER A 133 2.90 -4.19 -2.03
N VAL A 134 3.54 -5.36 -1.84
CA VAL A 134 4.66 -5.52 -0.90
C VAL A 134 5.84 -4.66 -1.32
N VAL A 135 6.21 -4.66 -2.61
CA VAL A 135 7.29 -3.80 -3.13
C VAL A 135 6.97 -2.31 -2.90
N VAL A 136 5.74 -1.88 -3.17
CA VAL A 136 5.29 -0.50 -2.96
C VAL A 136 5.34 -0.13 -1.47
N LEU A 137 4.95 -1.05 -0.57
CA LEU A 137 5.06 -0.86 0.87
C LEU A 137 6.52 -0.67 1.28
N PHE A 138 7.44 -1.48 0.78
CA PHE A 138 8.88 -1.33 1.07
C PHE A 138 9.45 0.00 0.57
N ILE A 139 8.98 0.51 -0.57
CA ILE A 139 9.39 1.81 -1.12
C ILE A 139 8.91 2.94 -0.19
N PHE A 140 7.65 2.89 0.25
CA PHE A 140 7.05 3.95 1.08
C PHE A 140 7.19 3.72 2.59
N PHE A 141 7.85 2.65 3.00
CA PHE A 141 8.00 2.30 4.40
C PHE A 141 8.63 3.47 5.17
N PRO A 142 8.06 3.91 6.30
CA PRO A 142 8.61 5.01 7.08
C PRO A 142 9.96 4.55 7.64
N ARG A 143 11.07 4.99 7.04
CA ARG A 143 12.43 4.73 7.51
C ARG A 143 12.95 5.94 8.26
N ARG A 144 13.50 5.70 9.46
CA ARG A 144 13.96 6.79 10.33
C ARG A 144 15.04 7.65 9.70
N ARG A 145 16.00 7.04 9.00
CA ARG A 145 17.09 7.75 8.30
C ARG A 145 16.55 8.73 7.25
N ALA A 146 15.61 8.27 6.42
CA ALA A 146 14.98 9.12 5.41
C ALA A 146 14.22 10.30 6.01
N TRP A 147 13.62 10.13 7.19
CA TRP A 147 12.95 11.23 7.90
C TRP A 147 13.93 12.25 8.45
N GLU A 148 15.02 11.79 9.07
CA GLU A 148 16.08 12.66 9.60
C GLU A 148 16.76 13.44 8.46
N GLU A 149 17.10 12.78 7.34
CA GLU A 149 17.65 13.40 6.13
C GLU A 149 16.70 14.45 5.52
N TRP A 150 15.41 14.12 5.39
CA TRP A 150 14.43 15.05 4.83
C TRP A 150 14.27 16.29 5.73
N LEU A 151 14.18 16.13 7.06
CA LEU A 151 14.08 17.27 7.98
C LEU A 151 15.31 18.16 7.90
N LEU A 152 16.52 17.58 7.86
CA LEU A 152 17.77 18.34 7.69
C LEU A 152 17.80 19.11 6.37
N SER A 153 17.29 18.54 5.28
CA SER A 153 17.23 19.22 3.96
C SER A 153 16.28 20.43 3.91
N GLN A 154 15.38 20.56 4.89
CA GLN A 154 14.38 21.62 4.95
C GLN A 154 14.74 22.74 5.93
N THR A 155 15.82 22.58 6.71
CA THR A 155 16.35 23.55 7.68
C THR A 155 17.40 24.41 7.02
#